data_AF-A0A3M7IA97-F1
#
_entry.id   AF-A0A3M7IA97-F1
#
_cell.length_a   1.000
_cell.length_b   1.000
_cell.length_c   1.000
_cell.angle_alpha   90.00
_cell.angle_beta   90.00
_cell.angle_gamma   90.00
#
_symmetry.space_group_name_H-M   'P 1'
#
loop_
_entity.id
_entity.type
_entity.pdbx_description
1 polymer ?
#
loop_
_entity_poly.entity_id
_entity_poly.type
_entity_poly.pdbx_seq_one_letter_code
_entity_poly.pdbx_strand_id
1 'polypeptide(L)'
;MSRNSGKDAAPRSQGMGAMRPQARRGPSGAWSRLKPAVIDPLDVYGLPSKGETKLHDHKNQESYYTKIVERYMKFCATSGGGEELEKAFTALSIKETKSGPAPLSQPSSSSTTSTSKDASTSHGPDLPRQISSTERPNDMPNILMAMRKLREGILGSRRRDRFAQRAYIFIIHASILTGHWESYQPSLLYLLYEIHPCTPLASSELHEFSGYYILDLACRQNELMEAFAARVAFRHVEGRMGAVLMSLVHDDWVRFWRTKRIVDGYQRSIMEFAAERMRLHALKCLGRGYMNADKGFVERCGDASWPDLVKAGVGWQLQDTGNVVIRKPKPK
;
A
#
# COMPACT_ATOMS: atom_id res chain seq x y z
N MET A 1 62.71 71.39 -55.38
CA MET A 1 61.77 72.14 -56.23
C MET A 1 60.56 71.26 -56.52
N SER A 2 59.33 71.79 -56.43
CA SER A 2 58.07 71.19 -56.99
C SER A 2 57.66 69.80 -56.48
N ARG A 3 56.42 69.29 -56.64
CA ARG A 3 55.01 69.81 -56.76
C ARG A 3 54.16 68.56 -56.38
N ASN A 4 53.33 68.56 -55.34
CA ASN A 4 51.94 69.01 -55.26
C ASN A 4 50.91 68.30 -56.18
N SER A 5 49.67 68.19 -55.69
CA SER A 5 48.40 67.83 -56.36
C SER A 5 48.01 66.34 -56.48
N GLY A 6 46.70 66.09 -56.33
CA GLY A 6 46.05 64.78 -56.41
C GLY A 6 44.86 64.67 -55.44
N LYS A 7 43.73 65.32 -55.75
CA LYS A 7 42.59 65.44 -54.81
C LYS A 7 41.25 65.41 -55.54
N ASP A 8 40.61 64.24 -55.48
CA ASP A 8 39.35 63.86 -56.15
C ASP A 8 38.58 62.90 -55.21
N ALA A 9 37.25 62.73 -55.26
CA ALA A 9 36.20 63.45 -55.99
C ALA A 9 34.84 63.28 -55.27
N ALA A 10 33.81 64.02 -55.73
CA ALA A 10 32.39 63.71 -55.54
C ALA A 10 31.61 64.25 -56.75
N PRO A 11 30.54 63.57 -57.23
CA PRO A 11 29.21 63.95 -56.75
C PRO A 11 28.17 62.81 -56.62
N ARG A 12 26.96 63.21 -56.20
CA ARG A 12 25.81 62.39 -55.75
C ARG A 12 25.15 61.52 -56.83
N SER A 13 24.86 60.26 -56.50
CA SER A 13 23.57 59.54 -56.68
C SER A 13 23.65 58.17 -55.96
N GLN A 14 22.59 57.46 -55.53
CA GLN A 14 21.18 57.78 -55.26
C GLN A 14 20.59 56.74 -54.26
N GLY A 15 19.31 56.86 -53.88
CA GLY A 15 18.52 55.75 -53.29
C GLY A 15 18.19 55.86 -51.79
N MET A 16 16.92 55.63 -51.43
CA MET A 16 16.44 55.54 -50.04
C MET A 16 16.52 54.10 -49.50
N GLY A 17 16.93 53.95 -48.24
CA GLY A 17 16.78 52.71 -47.47
C GLY A 17 16.44 53.05 -46.01
N ALA A 18 15.34 52.51 -45.48
CA ALA A 18 14.80 52.96 -44.19
C ALA A 18 15.60 52.44 -42.98
N MET A 19 15.88 53.34 -42.02
CA MET A 19 16.57 53.03 -40.77
C MET A 19 15.73 52.09 -39.89
N ARG A 20 16.23 50.91 -39.53
CA ARG A 20 15.61 50.02 -38.54
C ARG A 20 16.30 50.22 -37.17
N PRO A 21 15.57 50.56 -36.09
CA PRO A 21 16.18 50.89 -34.81
C PRO A 21 16.85 49.68 -34.14
N GLN A 22 18.00 49.91 -33.52
CA GLN A 22 18.73 48.88 -32.77
C GLN A 22 18.01 48.55 -31.45
N ALA A 23 17.46 47.33 -31.34
CA ALA A 23 16.96 46.81 -30.08
C ALA A 23 18.14 46.51 -29.12
N ARG A 24 18.30 47.31 -28.07
CA ARG A 24 19.22 47.01 -26.96
C ARG A 24 18.81 45.68 -26.31
N ARG A 25 19.62 44.63 -26.51
CA ARG A 25 19.47 43.37 -25.76
C ARG A 25 19.86 43.59 -24.30
N GLY A 26 18.88 43.76 -23.42
CA GLY A 26 19.08 43.62 -21.98
C GLY A 26 19.45 42.16 -21.63
N PRO A 27 20.17 41.92 -20.53
CA PRO A 27 20.60 40.57 -20.15
C PRO A 27 19.40 39.69 -19.77
N SER A 28 19.15 38.63 -20.55
CA SER A 28 18.05 37.66 -20.32
C SER A 28 18.35 36.70 -19.16
N GLY A 29 18.72 37.22 -17.98
CA GLY A 29 19.15 36.44 -16.81
C GLY A 29 18.03 35.99 -15.86
N ALA A 30 16.76 36.30 -16.16
CA ALA A 30 15.64 36.21 -15.21
C ALA A 30 15.02 34.81 -15.01
N TRP A 31 15.62 33.74 -15.57
CA TRP A 31 15.11 32.37 -15.48
C TRP A 31 16.05 31.38 -14.74
N SER A 32 17.12 31.88 -14.12
CA SER A 32 18.00 31.07 -13.28
C SER A 32 17.43 30.88 -11.87
N ARG A 33 17.48 29.63 -11.38
CA ARG A 33 17.10 29.22 -10.01
C ARG A 33 15.62 29.44 -9.62
N LEU A 34 14.73 28.76 -10.34
CA LEU A 34 13.88 27.82 -9.60
C LEU A 34 14.83 26.90 -8.81
N LYS A 35 14.72 26.86 -7.47
CA LYS A 35 15.43 25.84 -6.68
C LYS A 35 15.01 24.48 -7.24
N PRO A 36 15.93 23.51 -7.45
CA PRO A 36 15.52 22.13 -7.70
C PRO A 36 14.51 21.74 -6.64
N ALA A 37 13.32 21.31 -7.04
CA ALA A 37 12.32 20.86 -6.10
C ALA A 37 12.97 19.78 -5.22
N VAL A 38 12.76 19.86 -3.91
CA VAL A 38 13.25 18.82 -2.98
C VAL A 38 12.32 17.62 -3.15
N ILE A 39 12.54 16.89 -4.24
CA ILE A 39 11.83 15.67 -4.59
C ILE A 39 12.18 14.67 -3.51
N ASP A 40 11.15 14.17 -2.82
CA ASP A 40 11.27 13.11 -1.85
C ASP A 40 12.05 11.92 -2.48
N PRO A 41 13.11 11.40 -1.83
CA PRO A 41 13.84 10.22 -2.28
C PRO A 41 12.98 9.00 -2.69
N LEU A 42 11.75 8.88 -2.17
CA LEU A 42 10.77 7.86 -2.55
C LEU A 42 9.89 8.21 -3.76
N ASP A 43 9.81 9.49 -4.16
CA ASP A 43 9.07 9.97 -5.35
C ASP A 43 9.95 10.32 -6.56
N VAL A 44 11.27 10.11 -6.45
CA VAL A 44 12.25 10.20 -7.56
C VAL A 44 11.87 9.32 -8.77
N TYR A 45 11.20 8.19 -8.52
CA TYR A 45 10.66 7.30 -9.56
C TYR A 45 9.13 7.25 -9.49
N GLY A 46 8.49 7.22 -10.65
CA GLY A 46 7.10 6.82 -10.84
C GLY A 46 6.91 5.30 -10.89
N LEU A 47 5.76 4.88 -11.42
CA LEU A 47 5.41 3.47 -11.60
C LEU A 47 5.87 3.00 -13.00
N PRO A 48 6.57 1.86 -13.13
CA PRO A 48 6.86 1.24 -14.42
C PRO A 48 5.60 0.94 -15.23
N SER A 49 4.46 0.64 -14.58
CA SER A 49 3.14 0.54 -15.21
C SER A 49 2.67 1.82 -15.94
N LYS A 50 3.32 2.97 -15.73
CA LYS A 50 3.08 4.24 -16.45
C LYS A 50 4.19 4.59 -17.44
N GLY A 51 5.05 3.64 -17.80
CA GLY A 51 6.10 3.78 -18.81
C GLY A 51 7.46 4.29 -18.28
N GLU A 52 7.63 4.52 -16.97
CA GLU A 52 8.93 4.96 -16.44
C GLU A 52 9.88 3.79 -16.18
N THR A 53 10.79 3.55 -17.12
CA THR A 53 11.72 2.40 -17.13
C THR A 53 12.99 2.58 -16.30
N LYS A 54 13.21 3.73 -15.66
CA LYS A 54 14.46 4.01 -14.88
C LYS A 54 14.74 2.98 -13.79
N LEU A 55 13.70 2.37 -13.23
CA LEU A 55 13.78 1.37 -12.16
C LEU A 55 13.96 -0.07 -12.69
N HIS A 56 14.19 -0.24 -13.99
CA HIS A 56 14.69 -1.50 -14.57
C HIS A 56 16.21 -1.66 -14.38
N ASP A 57 16.95 -0.56 -14.14
CA ASP A 57 18.38 -0.65 -13.79
C ASP A 57 18.56 -1.22 -12.37
N HIS A 58 19.43 -2.23 -12.28
CA HIS A 58 19.74 -2.94 -11.04
C HIS A 58 20.36 -2.03 -9.97
N LYS A 59 21.17 -1.05 -10.36
CA LYS A 59 21.81 -0.11 -9.42
C LYS A 59 20.80 0.90 -8.87
N ASN A 60 19.88 1.38 -9.69
CA ASN A 60 18.73 2.18 -9.26
C ASN A 60 17.81 1.42 -8.30
N GLN A 61 17.52 0.14 -8.57
CA GLN A 61 16.73 -0.72 -7.66
C GLN A 61 17.38 -0.83 -6.28
N GLU A 62 18.69 -1.10 -6.22
CA GLU A 62 19.44 -1.22 -4.97
C GLU A 62 19.46 0.10 -4.19
N SER A 63 19.77 1.22 -4.84
CA SER A 63 19.72 2.55 -4.21
C SER A 63 18.33 2.91 -3.70
N TYR A 64 17.27 2.49 -4.41
CA TYR A 64 15.90 2.74 -4.02
C TYR A 64 15.44 1.86 -2.85
N TYR A 65 15.79 0.57 -2.86
CA TYR A 65 15.55 -0.34 -1.75
C TYR A 65 16.15 0.16 -0.44
N THR A 66 17.41 0.61 -0.45
CA THR A 66 18.06 1.17 0.75
C THR A 66 17.26 2.34 1.33
N LYS A 67 16.80 3.28 0.49
CA LYS A 67 15.97 4.43 0.92
C LYS A 67 14.61 4.02 1.51
N ILE A 68 14.00 2.95 0.97
CA ILE A 68 12.75 2.39 1.50
C ILE A 68 12.99 1.78 2.89
N VAL A 69 14.05 0.98 3.05
CA VAL A 69 14.42 0.36 4.33
C VAL A 69 14.77 1.44 5.36
N GLU A 70 15.60 2.42 5.01
CA GLU A 70 15.97 3.55 5.88
C GLU A 70 14.73 4.28 6.42
N ARG A 71 13.75 4.59 5.55
CA ARG A 71 12.53 5.27 6.01
C ARG A 71 11.59 4.38 6.79
N TYR A 72 11.46 3.11 6.43
CA TYR A 72 10.68 2.14 7.20
C TYR A 72 11.25 2.00 8.62
N MET A 73 12.57 1.86 8.76
CA MET A 73 13.23 1.80 10.06
C MET A 73 13.11 3.13 10.84
N LYS A 74 13.21 4.29 10.18
CA LYS A 74 12.93 5.59 10.81
C LYS A 74 11.48 5.68 11.32
N PHE A 75 10.50 5.23 10.54
CA PHE A 75 9.10 5.18 10.96
C PHE A 75 8.94 4.30 12.21
N CYS A 76 9.40 3.05 12.17
CA CYS A 76 9.31 2.13 13.30
C CYS A 76 10.02 2.64 14.57
N ALA A 77 11.14 3.36 14.43
CA ALA A 77 11.85 3.99 15.54
C ALA A 77 11.16 5.25 16.09
N THR A 78 10.27 5.88 15.31
CA THR A 78 9.53 7.09 15.73
C THR A 78 8.23 6.75 16.48
N SER A 79 7.64 5.58 16.23
CA SER A 79 6.33 5.16 16.74
C SER A 79 6.28 4.76 18.24
N GLY A 80 7.14 5.31 19.10
CA GLY A 80 7.07 5.22 20.58
C GLY A 80 7.33 3.85 21.24
N GLY A 81 6.89 2.75 20.62
CA GLY A 81 7.02 1.39 21.11
C GLY A 81 6.17 0.41 20.30
N GLY A 82 6.23 -0.89 20.63
CA GLY A 82 5.54 -1.94 19.86
C GLY A 82 4.02 -1.76 19.76
N GLU A 83 3.35 -1.43 20.88
CA GLU A 83 1.89 -1.27 20.91
C GLU A 83 1.39 -0.04 20.12
N GLU A 84 2.17 1.04 20.09
CA GLU A 84 1.85 2.25 19.32
C GLU A 84 2.16 2.06 17.83
N LEU A 85 3.19 1.29 17.48
CA LEU A 85 3.45 0.83 16.13
C LEU A 85 2.34 -0.11 15.60
N GLU A 86 1.85 -1.06 16.39
CA GLU A 86 0.70 -1.92 16.04
C GLU A 86 -0.59 -1.08 15.85
N LYS A 87 -0.82 -0.05 16.69
CA LYS A 87 -1.93 0.91 16.50
C LYS A 87 -1.78 1.72 15.20
N ALA A 88 -0.56 2.14 14.86
CA ALA A 88 -0.30 2.86 13.62
C ALA A 88 -0.56 1.98 12.38
N PHE A 89 -0.17 0.70 12.42
CA PHE A 89 -0.44 -0.25 11.35
C PHE A 89 -1.93 -0.59 11.20
N THR A 90 -2.63 -0.92 12.30
CA THR A 90 -4.07 -1.25 12.26
C THR A 90 -4.93 -0.07 11.80
N ALA A 91 -4.57 1.17 12.16
CA ALA A 91 -5.23 2.38 11.68
C ALA A 91 -5.15 2.58 10.15
N LEU A 92 -4.15 1.99 9.47
CA LEU A 92 -3.99 2.05 8.02
C LEU A 92 -4.86 0.99 7.32
N SER A 93 -4.82 -0.26 7.76
CA SER A 93 -5.63 -1.35 7.18
C SER A 93 -7.14 -1.08 7.25
N ILE A 94 -7.62 -0.46 8.34
CA ILE A 94 -9.02 -0.01 8.51
C ILE A 94 -9.40 1.14 7.56
N LYS A 95 -8.43 1.90 7.06
CA LYS A 95 -8.66 3.03 6.14
C LYS A 95 -8.85 2.54 4.70
N GLU A 96 -8.08 1.56 4.27
CA GLU A 96 -8.12 1.00 2.90
C GLU A 96 -9.39 0.15 2.68
N THR A 97 -9.82 -0.61 3.68
CA THR A 97 -11.08 -1.38 3.64
C THR A 97 -12.36 -0.51 3.54
N LYS A 98 -12.28 0.79 3.86
CA LYS A 98 -13.41 1.73 3.70
C LYS A 98 -13.47 2.40 2.32
N SER A 99 -12.42 2.31 1.52
CA SER A 99 -12.41 2.77 0.12
C SER A 99 -12.97 1.68 -0.83
N GLY A 100 -14.24 1.32 -0.65
CA GLY A 100 -14.99 0.50 -1.61
C GLY A 100 -15.18 1.21 -2.96
N PRO A 101 -15.48 0.47 -4.04
CA PRO A 101 -15.59 1.03 -5.39
C PRO A 101 -16.74 2.03 -5.50
N ALA A 102 -16.48 3.17 -6.15
CA ALA A 102 -17.52 4.17 -6.42
C ALA A 102 -18.60 3.58 -7.34
N PRO A 103 -19.90 3.76 -7.03
CA PRO A 103 -20.98 3.23 -7.86
C PRO A 103 -21.04 3.93 -9.23
N LEU A 104 -21.29 3.15 -10.28
CA LEU A 104 -21.54 3.70 -11.61
C LEU A 104 -22.91 4.39 -11.63
N SER A 105 -22.95 5.65 -12.05
CA SER A 105 -24.18 6.37 -12.36
C SER A 105 -24.18 6.77 -13.84
N GLN A 106 -25.08 6.16 -14.61
CA GLN A 106 -25.34 6.52 -16.02
C GLN A 106 -26.35 7.68 -16.13
N PRO A 107 -26.51 8.30 -17.32
CA PRO A 107 -26.83 9.73 -17.39
C PRO A 107 -28.31 10.07 -17.30
N SER A 108 -28.59 11.28 -16.80
CA SER A 108 -29.85 11.99 -16.98
C SER A 108 -29.63 13.23 -17.87
N SER A 109 -30.54 13.44 -18.81
CA SER A 109 -30.44 14.45 -19.86
C SER A 109 -31.28 15.69 -19.58
N SER A 110 -30.69 16.87 -19.74
CA SER A 110 -31.42 18.11 -20.04
C SER A 110 -30.55 19.04 -20.90
N SER A 111 -31.19 19.83 -21.76
CA SER A 111 -30.52 20.55 -22.85
C SER A 111 -30.95 22.01 -22.95
N THR A 112 -29.98 22.91 -23.13
CA THR A 112 -30.22 24.26 -23.68
C THR A 112 -29.02 24.78 -24.46
N THR A 113 -29.30 25.42 -25.59
CA THR A 113 -28.40 26.17 -26.48
C THR A 113 -28.01 27.53 -25.89
N SER A 114 -26.93 28.23 -26.29
CA SER A 114 -25.84 28.01 -27.28
C SER A 114 -24.55 28.76 -26.79
N THR A 115 -23.53 29.23 -27.53
CA THR A 115 -23.33 29.57 -28.97
C THR A 115 -21.82 29.67 -29.34
N SER A 116 -21.54 29.51 -30.64
CA SER A 116 -20.41 30.09 -31.39
C SER A 116 -18.94 29.90 -30.93
N LYS A 117 -18.28 28.96 -31.63
CA LYS A 117 -17.19 29.21 -32.60
C LYS A 117 -15.69 28.97 -32.26
N ASP A 118 -15.09 28.33 -33.27
CA ASP A 118 -13.73 28.41 -33.79
C ASP A 118 -12.58 27.80 -32.95
N ALA A 119 -11.60 27.23 -33.66
CA ALA A 119 -10.72 26.18 -33.15
C ALA A 119 -9.24 26.59 -33.12
N SER A 120 -8.49 26.07 -32.15
CA SER A 120 -7.03 25.90 -32.28
C SER A 120 -6.50 24.85 -31.30
N THR A 121 -5.42 24.20 -31.70
CA THR A 121 -4.66 23.23 -30.89
C THR A 121 -4.15 23.84 -29.58
N SER A 122 -4.38 23.15 -28.47
CA SER A 122 -3.69 23.41 -27.21
C SER A 122 -3.42 22.10 -26.46
N HIS A 123 -2.34 22.08 -25.68
CA HIS A 123 -1.94 20.93 -24.89
C HIS A 123 -2.89 20.71 -23.72
N GLY A 124 -3.20 19.45 -23.39
CA GLY A 124 -3.98 19.12 -22.20
C GLY A 124 -3.28 19.66 -20.94
N PRO A 125 -4.01 20.34 -20.02
CA PRO A 125 -3.39 20.97 -18.86
C PRO A 125 -2.87 19.91 -17.88
N ASP A 126 -1.57 19.95 -17.64
CA ASP A 126 -0.91 19.07 -16.66
C ASP A 126 -1.37 19.45 -15.24
N LEU A 127 -2.06 18.54 -14.57
CA LEU A 127 -2.59 18.78 -13.22
C LEU A 127 -1.41 18.94 -12.24
N PRO A 128 -1.34 20.01 -11.44
CA PRO A 128 -0.18 20.29 -10.59
C PRO A 128 0.00 19.18 -9.55
N ARG A 129 0.95 18.28 -9.81
CA ARG A 129 1.35 17.19 -8.92
C ARG A 129 1.74 17.79 -7.57
N GLN A 130 0.92 17.60 -6.55
CA GLN A 130 1.10 18.25 -5.24
C GLN A 130 2.25 17.60 -4.45
N ILE A 131 3.49 17.99 -4.78
CA ILE A 131 4.71 17.56 -4.11
C ILE A 131 4.79 18.28 -2.76
N SER A 132 4.16 17.72 -1.73
CA SER A 132 4.25 18.21 -0.35
C SER A 132 5.57 17.80 0.29
N SER A 133 6.50 18.76 0.33
CA SER A 133 7.86 18.63 0.88
C SER A 133 7.88 18.88 2.39
N THR A 134 7.19 18.04 3.15
CA THR A 134 7.20 18.02 4.62
C THR A 134 7.40 16.59 5.11
N GLU A 135 8.06 16.42 6.26
CA GLU A 135 7.99 15.15 6.99
C GLU A 135 6.53 14.93 7.39
N ARG A 136 5.89 13.89 6.86
CA ARG A 136 4.46 13.65 7.08
C ARG A 136 4.33 12.77 8.33
N PRO A 137 3.43 13.09 9.29
CA PRO A 137 3.20 12.26 10.48
C PRO A 137 2.55 10.89 10.17
N ASN A 138 2.44 10.53 8.89
CA ASN A 138 1.94 9.24 8.43
C ASN A 138 2.59 8.89 7.07
N ASP A 139 3.88 8.57 7.11
CA ASP A 139 4.71 8.29 5.93
C ASP A 139 4.51 6.87 5.35
N MET A 140 3.80 5.99 6.05
CA MET A 140 3.65 4.58 5.65
C MET A 140 2.99 4.37 4.27
N PRO A 141 1.95 5.13 3.85
CA PRO A 141 1.43 5.02 2.48
C PRO A 141 2.46 5.38 1.40
N ASN A 142 3.40 6.29 1.69
CA ASN A 142 4.51 6.61 0.77
C ASN A 142 5.49 5.43 0.67
N ILE A 143 5.79 4.79 1.81
CA ILE A 143 6.66 3.61 1.89
C ILE A 143 6.04 2.43 1.13
N LEU A 144 4.75 2.14 1.33
CA LEU A 144 4.03 1.06 0.64
C LEU A 144 3.94 1.31 -0.87
N MET A 145 3.69 2.56 -1.28
CA MET A 145 3.75 2.95 -2.70
C MET A 145 5.17 2.79 -3.28
N ALA A 146 6.22 3.07 -2.51
CA ALA A 146 7.61 2.85 -2.93
C ALA A 146 7.97 1.35 -3.03
N MET A 147 7.51 0.53 -2.10
CA MET A 147 7.61 -0.94 -2.18
C MET A 147 6.92 -1.48 -3.44
N ARG A 148 5.74 -0.95 -3.79
CA ARG A 148 5.04 -1.29 -5.03
C ARG A 148 5.84 -0.88 -6.28
N LYS A 149 6.35 0.35 -6.35
CA LYS A 149 7.23 0.82 -7.45
C LYS A 149 8.44 -0.11 -7.61
N LEU A 150 9.11 -0.46 -6.51
CA LEU A 150 10.26 -1.38 -6.52
C LEU A 150 9.88 -2.78 -7.03
N ARG A 151 8.74 -3.34 -6.59
CA ARG A 151 8.22 -4.63 -7.07
C ARG A 151 7.96 -4.61 -8.58
N GLU A 152 7.30 -3.56 -9.08
CA GLU A 152 7.07 -3.37 -10.52
C GLU A 152 8.40 -3.24 -11.30
N GLY A 153 9.43 -2.60 -10.74
CA GLY A 153 10.75 -2.45 -11.37
C GLY A 153 11.58 -3.74 -11.44
N ILE A 154 11.59 -4.53 -10.35
CA ILE A 154 12.25 -5.84 -10.31
C ILE A 154 11.56 -6.82 -11.28
N LEU A 155 10.22 -6.81 -11.33
CA LEU A 155 9.45 -7.62 -12.27
C LEU A 155 9.69 -7.18 -13.73
N GLY A 156 9.72 -5.87 -14.00
CA GLY A 156 10.00 -5.30 -15.33
C GLY A 156 11.39 -5.63 -15.86
N SER A 157 12.40 -5.67 -14.98
CA SER A 157 13.76 -6.15 -15.32
C SER A 157 13.92 -7.67 -15.29
N ARG A 158 12.88 -8.43 -14.89
CA ARG A 158 12.87 -9.90 -14.71
C ARG A 158 14.00 -10.41 -13.80
N ARG A 159 14.42 -9.59 -12.83
CA ARG A 159 15.52 -9.89 -11.91
C ARG A 159 15.06 -10.94 -10.86
N ARG A 160 15.84 -12.02 -10.72
CA ARG A 160 15.57 -13.18 -9.83
C ARG A 160 16.76 -13.56 -8.94
N ASP A 161 17.62 -12.60 -8.60
CA ASP A 161 18.87 -12.82 -7.86
C ASP A 161 18.69 -12.73 -6.32
N ARG A 162 19.80 -12.85 -5.57
CA ARG A 162 19.83 -12.69 -4.10
C ARG A 162 19.34 -11.32 -3.63
N PHE A 163 19.48 -10.25 -4.43
CA PHE A 163 18.87 -8.96 -4.11
C PHE A 163 17.35 -9.01 -4.24
N ALA A 164 16.83 -9.49 -5.38
CA ALA A 164 15.38 -9.63 -5.58
C ALA A 164 14.73 -10.49 -4.47
N GLN A 165 15.36 -11.61 -4.11
CA GLN A 165 14.96 -12.45 -2.98
C GLN A 165 14.84 -11.64 -1.67
N ARG A 166 15.89 -10.93 -1.26
CA ARG A 166 15.89 -10.10 -0.03
C ARG A 166 14.88 -8.96 -0.08
N ALA A 167 14.73 -8.31 -1.23
CA ALA A 167 13.79 -7.22 -1.41
C ALA A 167 12.33 -7.70 -1.27
N TYR A 168 11.99 -8.84 -1.86
CA TYR A 168 10.66 -9.44 -1.74
C TYR A 168 10.37 -9.92 -0.31
N ILE A 169 11.33 -10.56 0.37
CA ILE A 169 11.23 -10.94 1.79
C ILE A 169 10.87 -9.73 2.66
N PHE A 170 11.61 -8.62 2.52
CA PHE A 170 11.36 -7.39 3.26
C PHE A 170 9.98 -6.79 2.95
N ILE A 171 9.58 -6.75 1.67
CA ILE A 171 8.26 -6.25 1.25
C ILE A 171 7.13 -7.10 1.85
N ILE A 172 7.27 -8.43 1.85
CA ILE A 172 6.28 -9.35 2.43
C ILE A 172 6.13 -9.09 3.93
N HIS A 173 7.23 -9.06 4.68
CA HIS A 173 7.19 -8.86 6.14
C HIS A 173 6.58 -7.50 6.51
N ALA A 174 7.01 -6.42 5.85
CA ALA A 174 6.45 -5.09 6.09
C ALA A 174 4.95 -5.00 5.74
N SER A 175 4.52 -5.56 4.59
CA SER A 175 3.12 -5.47 4.17
C SER A 175 2.18 -6.46 4.88
N ILE A 176 2.69 -7.54 5.47
CA ILE A 176 1.94 -8.35 6.46
C ILE A 176 1.70 -7.54 7.74
N LEU A 177 2.71 -6.82 8.24
CA LEU A 177 2.56 -5.99 9.46
C LEU A 177 1.61 -4.81 9.23
N THR A 178 1.61 -4.17 8.06
CA THR A 178 0.62 -3.12 7.72
C THR A 178 -0.76 -3.65 7.32
N GLY A 179 -0.95 -4.98 7.21
CA GLY A 179 -2.21 -5.59 6.78
C GLY A 179 -2.61 -5.33 5.32
N HIS A 180 -1.66 -5.03 4.43
CA HIS A 180 -1.90 -4.65 3.03
C HIS A 180 -1.70 -5.87 2.10
N TRP A 181 -2.78 -6.61 1.88
CA TRP A 181 -2.76 -7.92 1.20
C TRP A 181 -2.42 -7.85 -0.30
N GLU A 182 -2.83 -6.77 -0.98
CA GLU A 182 -2.45 -6.45 -2.36
C GLU A 182 -0.94 -6.19 -2.52
N SER A 183 -0.24 -6.01 -1.40
CA SER A 183 1.21 -5.89 -1.35
C SER A 183 1.92 -7.19 -0.97
N TYR A 184 1.46 -7.95 0.03
CA TYR A 184 2.12 -9.22 0.36
C TYR A 184 1.76 -10.35 -0.62
N GLN A 185 0.49 -10.55 -1.02
CA GLN A 185 0.06 -11.71 -1.81
C GLN A 185 0.82 -11.88 -3.14
N PRO A 186 0.90 -10.89 -4.05
CA PRO A 186 1.64 -11.06 -5.31
C PRO A 186 3.16 -11.17 -5.09
N SER A 187 3.68 -10.59 -4.00
CA SER A 187 5.09 -10.71 -3.63
C SER A 187 5.41 -12.14 -3.17
N LEU A 188 4.53 -12.72 -2.36
CA LEU A 188 4.64 -14.07 -1.82
C LEU A 188 4.57 -15.14 -2.92
N LEU A 189 3.61 -15.01 -3.84
CA LEU A 189 3.49 -15.89 -5.01
C LEU A 189 4.73 -15.82 -5.91
N TYR A 190 5.22 -14.62 -6.24
CA TYR A 190 6.43 -14.47 -7.06
C TYR A 190 7.68 -14.99 -6.32
N LEU A 191 7.79 -14.81 -5.01
CA LEU A 191 8.90 -15.36 -4.23
C LEU A 191 8.91 -16.90 -4.26
N LEU A 192 7.75 -17.54 -4.07
CA LEU A 192 7.60 -19.00 -3.99
C LEU A 192 7.66 -19.72 -5.35
N TYR A 193 7.07 -19.14 -6.40
CA TYR A 193 6.94 -19.81 -7.72
C TYR A 193 7.94 -19.33 -8.77
N GLU A 194 8.44 -18.10 -8.69
CA GLU A 194 9.31 -17.48 -9.72
C GLU A 194 10.74 -17.26 -9.24
N ILE A 195 10.96 -16.76 -8.02
CA ILE A 195 12.32 -16.55 -7.48
C ILE A 195 12.90 -17.88 -6.98
N HIS A 196 12.18 -18.62 -6.13
CA HIS A 196 12.69 -19.82 -5.46
C HIS A 196 13.31 -20.88 -6.40
N PRO A 197 12.76 -21.19 -7.60
CA PRO A 197 13.38 -22.13 -8.53
C PRO A 197 14.70 -21.64 -9.16
N CYS A 198 14.93 -20.32 -9.21
CA CYS A 198 16.16 -19.74 -9.77
C CYS A 198 17.21 -19.40 -8.69
N THR A 199 16.76 -18.86 -7.55
CA THR A 199 17.58 -18.56 -6.37
C THR A 199 16.93 -19.24 -5.17
N PRO A 200 17.42 -20.42 -4.74
CA PRO A 200 16.77 -21.17 -3.67
C PRO A 200 16.80 -20.41 -2.34
N LEU A 201 15.67 -20.51 -1.63
CA LEU A 201 15.52 -20.10 -0.23
C LEU A 201 16.13 -21.16 0.69
N ALA A 202 16.53 -20.78 1.90
CA ALA A 202 16.79 -21.74 2.96
C ALA A 202 15.50 -22.47 3.36
N SER A 203 15.60 -23.70 3.87
CA SER A 203 14.43 -24.51 4.25
C SER A 203 13.56 -23.85 5.33
N SER A 204 14.17 -23.07 6.23
CA SER A 204 13.47 -22.26 7.23
C SER A 204 12.65 -21.14 6.58
N GLU A 205 13.25 -20.34 5.70
CA GLU A 205 12.57 -19.28 4.93
C GLU A 205 11.42 -19.87 4.10
N LEU A 206 11.64 -21.00 3.41
CA LEU A 206 10.60 -21.65 2.62
C LEU A 206 9.42 -22.11 3.49
N HIS A 207 9.68 -22.66 4.68
CA HIS A 207 8.61 -23.01 5.63
C HIS A 207 7.87 -21.77 6.16
N GLU A 208 8.56 -20.66 6.41
CA GLU A 208 7.97 -19.40 6.85
C GLU A 208 7.03 -18.82 5.77
N PHE A 209 7.51 -18.64 4.53
CA PHE A 209 6.72 -18.08 3.43
C PHE A 209 5.58 -19.00 2.95
N SER A 210 5.82 -20.32 2.87
CA SER A 210 4.72 -21.25 2.58
C SER A 210 3.68 -21.28 3.70
N GLY A 211 4.10 -21.12 4.96
CA GLY A 211 3.21 -20.96 6.11
C GLY A 211 2.32 -19.72 6.00
N TYR A 212 2.88 -18.56 5.62
CA TYR A 212 2.09 -17.35 5.36
C TYR A 212 1.09 -17.54 4.21
N TYR A 213 1.47 -18.26 3.14
CA TYR A 213 0.57 -18.52 2.00
C TYR A 213 -0.60 -19.43 2.37
N ILE A 214 -0.34 -20.50 3.13
CA ILE A 214 -1.37 -21.41 3.65
C ILE A 214 -2.34 -20.67 4.60
N LEU A 215 -1.84 -19.76 5.43
CA LEU A 215 -2.69 -18.90 6.28
C LEU A 215 -3.51 -17.90 5.47
N ASP A 216 -2.97 -17.29 4.41
CA ASP A 216 -3.73 -16.34 3.58
C ASP A 216 -4.94 -17.01 2.89
N LEU A 217 -4.70 -18.19 2.30
CA LEU A 217 -5.76 -19.02 1.72
C LEU A 217 -6.85 -19.35 2.74
N ALA A 218 -6.48 -19.85 3.93
CA ALA A 218 -7.44 -20.28 4.93
C ALA A 218 -8.16 -19.13 5.67
N CYS A 219 -7.45 -18.05 5.98
CA CYS A 219 -7.96 -16.98 6.83
C CYS A 219 -8.70 -15.89 6.05
N ARG A 220 -8.10 -15.41 4.95
CA ARG A 220 -8.63 -14.27 4.16
C ARG A 220 -9.43 -14.72 2.95
N GLN A 221 -8.94 -15.69 2.19
CA GLN A 221 -9.64 -16.21 1.01
C GLN A 221 -10.73 -17.24 1.37
N ASN A 222 -10.64 -17.83 2.57
CA ASN A 222 -11.52 -18.90 3.08
C ASN A 222 -11.46 -20.22 2.27
N GLU A 223 -10.50 -20.37 1.37
CA GLU A 223 -10.31 -21.55 0.53
C GLU A 223 -9.52 -22.64 1.29
N LEU A 224 -10.22 -23.28 2.24
CA LEU A 224 -9.66 -24.33 3.09
C LEU A 224 -9.09 -25.51 2.29
N MET A 225 -9.72 -25.87 1.17
CA MET A 225 -9.25 -26.96 0.31
C MET A 225 -7.91 -26.63 -0.36
N GLU A 226 -7.74 -25.40 -0.86
CA GLU A 226 -6.46 -24.94 -1.40
C GLU A 226 -5.39 -24.84 -0.31
N ALA A 227 -5.76 -24.38 0.89
CA ALA A 227 -4.84 -24.33 2.03
C ALA A 227 -4.30 -25.72 2.42
N PHE A 228 -5.14 -26.76 2.40
CA PHE A 228 -4.69 -28.14 2.61
C PHE A 228 -3.85 -28.67 1.44
N ALA A 229 -4.22 -28.37 0.19
CA ALA A 229 -3.43 -28.76 -0.98
C ALA A 229 -2.03 -28.12 -0.98
N ALA A 230 -1.94 -26.82 -0.71
CA ALA A 230 -0.68 -26.09 -0.55
C ALA A 230 0.14 -26.64 0.62
N ARG A 231 -0.49 -27.00 1.75
CA ARG A 231 0.19 -27.65 2.89
C ARG A 231 0.84 -28.98 2.51
N VAL A 232 0.20 -29.79 1.67
CA VAL A 232 0.78 -31.05 1.16
C VAL A 232 1.89 -30.76 0.15
N ALA A 233 1.69 -29.83 -0.78
CA ALA A 233 2.68 -29.46 -1.80
C ALA A 233 4.00 -28.94 -1.20
N PHE A 234 3.92 -28.01 -0.25
CA PHE A 234 5.09 -27.49 0.49
C PHE A 234 5.52 -28.35 1.68
N ARG A 235 4.88 -29.52 1.89
CA ARG A 235 5.14 -30.48 2.98
C ARG A 235 5.22 -29.82 4.37
N HIS A 236 4.32 -28.88 4.66
CA HIS A 236 4.42 -28.04 5.86
C HIS A 236 3.92 -28.79 7.12
N VAL A 237 4.88 -29.37 7.85
CA VAL A 237 4.67 -30.29 9.00
C VAL A 237 4.12 -29.59 10.25
N GLU A 238 4.24 -28.26 10.37
CA GLU A 238 4.02 -27.53 11.63
C GLU A 238 2.66 -27.82 12.30
N GLY A 239 2.71 -28.23 13.57
CA GLY A 239 1.52 -28.53 14.37
C GLY A 239 0.65 -27.30 14.68
N ARG A 240 1.24 -26.11 14.80
CA ARG A 240 0.51 -24.83 15.00
C ARG A 240 -0.35 -24.50 13.78
N MET A 241 0.24 -24.57 12.58
CA MET A 241 -0.49 -24.45 11.30
C MET A 241 -1.68 -25.42 11.24
N GLY A 242 -1.45 -26.69 11.56
CA GLY A 242 -2.50 -27.70 11.62
C GLY A 242 -3.61 -27.36 12.64
N ALA A 243 -3.26 -26.77 13.79
CA ALA A 243 -4.25 -26.35 14.78
C ALA A 243 -5.12 -25.16 14.31
N VAL A 244 -4.56 -24.21 13.55
CA VAL A 244 -5.34 -23.13 12.91
C VAL A 244 -6.28 -23.69 11.85
N LEU A 245 -5.77 -24.50 10.92
CA LEU A 245 -6.59 -25.05 9.84
C LEU A 245 -7.76 -25.88 10.40
N MET A 246 -7.51 -26.74 11.39
CA MET A 246 -8.58 -27.53 12.02
C MET A 246 -9.57 -26.68 12.84
N SER A 247 -9.15 -25.56 13.46
CA SER A 247 -10.11 -24.67 14.12
C SER A 247 -10.97 -23.88 13.13
N LEU A 248 -10.46 -23.55 11.94
CA LEU A 248 -11.25 -22.96 10.86
C LEU A 248 -12.20 -23.95 10.18
N VAL A 249 -11.85 -25.25 10.10
CA VAL A 249 -12.72 -26.32 9.58
C VAL A 249 -13.90 -26.62 10.52
N HIS A 250 -13.69 -26.52 11.83
CA HIS A 250 -14.72 -26.83 12.84
C HIS A 250 -15.43 -25.58 13.42
N ASP A 251 -15.10 -24.37 12.95
CA ASP A 251 -15.46 -23.09 13.56
C ASP A 251 -15.18 -23.04 15.10
N ASP A 252 -14.11 -23.71 15.55
CA ASP A 252 -13.69 -23.77 16.97
C ASP A 252 -12.98 -22.46 17.36
N TRP A 253 -13.79 -21.46 17.75
CA TRP A 253 -13.30 -20.15 18.17
C TRP A 253 -12.37 -20.24 19.40
N VAL A 254 -12.60 -21.18 20.31
CA VAL A 254 -11.79 -21.33 21.53
C VAL A 254 -10.37 -21.77 21.18
N ARG A 255 -10.23 -22.75 20.29
CA ARG A 255 -8.93 -23.18 19.76
C ARG A 255 -8.29 -22.11 18.87
N PHE A 256 -9.07 -21.43 18.03
CA PHE A 256 -8.59 -20.33 17.19
C PHE A 256 -7.96 -19.21 18.02
N TRP A 257 -8.66 -18.67 19.03
CA TRP A 257 -8.13 -17.63 19.92
C TRP A 257 -6.92 -18.11 20.73
N ARG A 258 -6.93 -19.36 21.21
CA ARG A 258 -5.80 -19.95 21.93
C ARG A 258 -4.55 -20.05 21.05
N THR A 259 -4.71 -20.49 19.80
CA THR A 259 -3.59 -20.61 18.85
C THR A 259 -3.10 -19.23 18.39
N LYS A 260 -3.99 -18.26 18.09
CA LYS A 260 -3.65 -16.85 17.75
C LYS A 260 -2.66 -16.21 18.73
N ARG A 261 -2.77 -16.54 20.02
CA ARG A 261 -1.92 -16.04 21.12
C ARG A 261 -0.55 -16.74 21.26
N ILE A 262 -0.39 -17.93 20.67
CA ILE A 262 0.85 -18.76 20.68
C ILE A 262 1.60 -18.68 19.33
N VAL A 263 0.89 -18.22 18.30
CA VAL A 263 1.36 -17.99 16.94
C VAL A 263 2.18 -16.69 16.87
N ASP A 264 3.15 -16.66 15.95
CA ASP A 264 4.06 -15.54 15.72
C ASP A 264 3.34 -14.26 15.24
N GLY A 265 3.96 -13.08 15.40
CA GLY A 265 3.39 -11.78 15.03
C GLY A 265 2.94 -11.67 13.57
N TYR A 266 3.76 -12.13 12.61
CA TYR A 266 3.39 -12.08 11.19
C TYR A 266 2.21 -13.02 10.89
N GLN A 267 2.30 -14.26 11.38
CA GLN A 267 1.22 -15.25 11.26
C GLN A 267 -0.08 -14.76 11.93
N ARG A 268 0.02 -14.06 13.08
CA ARG A 268 -1.11 -13.47 13.83
C ARG A 268 -1.79 -12.36 13.06
N SER A 269 -1.04 -11.51 12.35
CA SER A 269 -1.62 -10.49 11.46
C SER A 269 -2.51 -11.12 10.38
N ILE A 270 -2.02 -12.20 9.72
CA ILE A 270 -2.80 -12.93 8.72
C ILE A 270 -4.04 -13.61 9.34
N MET A 271 -3.95 -14.08 10.59
CA MET A 271 -5.11 -14.61 11.33
C MET A 271 -6.16 -13.53 11.65
N GLU A 272 -5.83 -12.24 11.70
CA GLU A 272 -6.82 -11.19 12.00
C GLU A 272 -7.90 -11.08 10.92
N PHE A 273 -7.60 -11.40 9.64
CA PHE A 273 -8.60 -11.47 8.58
C PHE A 273 -9.72 -12.51 8.85
N ALA A 274 -9.42 -13.59 9.60
CA ALA A 274 -10.42 -14.56 10.04
C ALA A 274 -11.06 -14.21 11.40
N ALA A 275 -10.47 -13.30 12.16
CA ALA A 275 -10.90 -12.99 13.53
C ALA A 275 -12.32 -12.40 13.56
N GLU A 276 -12.69 -11.53 12.62
CA GLU A 276 -14.05 -10.98 12.55
C GLU A 276 -15.10 -12.07 12.27
N ARG A 277 -14.84 -12.96 11.30
CA ARG A 277 -15.70 -14.11 10.99
C ARG A 277 -15.87 -15.03 12.20
N MET A 278 -14.77 -15.35 12.88
CA MET A 278 -14.77 -16.24 14.04
C MET A 278 -15.49 -15.61 15.26
N ARG A 279 -15.25 -14.31 15.53
CA ARG A 279 -15.97 -13.50 16.52
C ARG A 279 -17.47 -13.50 16.25
N LEU A 280 -17.87 -13.28 15.00
CA LEU A 280 -19.28 -13.25 14.57
C LEU A 280 -19.94 -14.64 14.65
N HIS A 281 -19.22 -15.74 14.39
CA HIS A 281 -19.69 -17.09 14.68
C HIS A 281 -19.92 -17.29 16.19
N ALA A 282 -18.91 -17.01 17.02
CA ALA A 282 -18.98 -17.18 18.47
C ALA A 282 -20.15 -16.40 19.10
N LEU A 283 -20.35 -15.14 18.68
CA LEU A 283 -21.46 -14.31 19.14
C LEU A 283 -22.84 -14.85 18.70
N LYS A 284 -22.97 -15.40 17.48
CA LYS A 284 -24.21 -16.08 17.04
C LYS A 284 -24.49 -17.34 17.85
N CYS A 285 -23.47 -18.09 18.25
CA CYS A 285 -23.60 -19.29 19.07
C CYS A 285 -24.00 -18.95 20.52
N LEU A 286 -23.35 -17.94 21.14
CA LEU A 286 -23.79 -17.37 22.41
C LEU A 286 -25.25 -16.88 22.33
N GLY A 287 -25.58 -16.12 21.27
CA GLY A 287 -26.90 -15.59 20.95
C GLY A 287 -28.01 -16.64 20.78
N ARG A 288 -27.66 -17.91 20.60
CA ARG A 288 -28.60 -19.04 20.53
C ARG A 288 -28.66 -19.81 21.86
N GLY A 289 -27.50 -20.15 22.42
CA GLY A 289 -27.38 -21.05 23.58
C GLY A 289 -27.71 -20.43 24.94
N TYR A 290 -27.54 -19.11 25.10
CA TYR A 290 -27.65 -18.44 26.40
C TYR A 290 -28.80 -17.42 26.45
N MET A 291 -29.41 -17.28 27.64
CA MET A 291 -30.33 -16.19 27.95
C MET A 291 -29.57 -15.01 28.58
N ASN A 292 -28.72 -15.31 29.56
CA ASN A 292 -27.84 -14.38 30.26
C ASN A 292 -26.41 -14.92 30.23
N ALA A 293 -25.38 -14.05 30.29
CA ALA A 293 -23.98 -14.44 30.48
C ALA A 293 -23.18 -13.35 31.21
N ASP A 294 -22.08 -13.72 31.89
CA ASP A 294 -21.08 -12.78 32.42
C ASP A 294 -20.45 -11.94 31.28
N LYS A 295 -20.32 -10.63 31.47
CA LYS A 295 -19.58 -9.72 30.57
C LYS A 295 -18.19 -10.28 30.22
N GLY A 296 -17.44 -10.74 31.23
CA GLY A 296 -16.10 -11.28 31.05
C GLY A 296 -16.08 -12.53 30.18
N PHE A 297 -17.09 -13.39 30.26
CA PHE A 297 -17.24 -14.57 29.40
C PHE A 297 -17.53 -14.17 27.95
N VAL A 298 -18.39 -13.17 27.72
CA VAL A 298 -18.69 -12.67 26.38
C VAL A 298 -17.46 -12.03 25.73
N GLU A 299 -16.72 -11.18 26.47
CA GLU A 299 -15.47 -10.57 26.00
C GLU A 299 -14.39 -11.63 25.68
N ARG A 300 -14.26 -12.69 26.52
CA ARG A 300 -13.36 -13.83 26.25
C ARG A 300 -13.74 -14.63 25.01
N CYS A 301 -15.03 -14.76 24.68
CA CYS A 301 -15.47 -15.46 23.48
C CYS A 301 -15.31 -14.63 22.21
N GLY A 302 -15.41 -13.30 22.30
CA GLY A 302 -15.24 -12.38 21.18
C GLY A 302 -13.80 -11.95 20.89
N ASP A 303 -12.85 -12.15 21.82
CA ASP A 303 -11.49 -11.57 21.75
C ASP A 303 -11.56 -10.05 21.46
N ALA A 304 -12.42 -9.34 22.19
CA ALA A 304 -12.73 -7.92 22.03
C ALA A 304 -13.35 -7.32 23.30
N SER A 305 -13.23 -5.99 23.47
CA SER A 305 -13.87 -5.27 24.57
C SER A 305 -15.37 -5.10 24.35
N TRP A 306 -16.16 -5.04 25.43
CA TRP A 306 -17.61 -4.80 25.38
C TRP A 306 -18.03 -3.60 24.52
N PRO A 307 -17.45 -2.37 24.66
CA PRO A 307 -17.84 -1.26 23.79
C PRO A 307 -17.50 -1.50 22.31
N ASP A 308 -16.50 -2.31 21.97
CA ASP A 308 -16.21 -2.68 20.57
C ASP A 308 -17.17 -3.74 20.04
N LEU A 309 -17.62 -4.67 20.88
CA LEU A 309 -18.71 -5.61 20.56
C LEU A 309 -20.03 -4.86 20.30
N VAL A 310 -20.35 -3.84 21.10
CA VAL A 310 -21.53 -2.98 20.87
C VAL A 310 -21.40 -2.19 19.56
N LYS A 311 -20.22 -1.63 19.24
CA LYS A 311 -19.95 -1.00 17.92
C LYS A 311 -20.13 -1.98 16.76
N ALA A 312 -19.78 -3.25 16.96
CA ALA A 312 -19.95 -4.33 15.98
C ALA A 312 -21.41 -4.84 15.86
N GLY A 313 -22.39 -4.16 16.47
CA GLY A 313 -23.81 -4.46 16.32
C GLY A 313 -24.40 -5.45 17.33
N VAL A 314 -23.69 -5.76 18.43
CA VAL A 314 -24.21 -6.61 19.51
C VAL A 314 -25.27 -5.86 20.31
N GLY A 315 -26.54 -5.99 19.91
CA GLY A 315 -27.71 -5.38 20.56
C GLY A 315 -28.15 -6.02 21.88
N TRP A 316 -27.21 -6.54 22.68
CA TRP A 316 -27.49 -7.14 23.99
C TRP A 316 -27.38 -6.10 25.11
N GLN A 317 -28.13 -6.29 26.20
CA GLN A 317 -28.21 -5.29 27.28
C GLN A 317 -27.35 -5.70 28.48
N LEU A 318 -26.41 -4.85 28.88
CA LEU A 318 -25.64 -5.02 30.11
C LEU A 318 -26.48 -4.56 31.32
N GLN A 319 -26.56 -5.37 32.37
CA GLN A 319 -27.11 -5.00 33.67
C GLN A 319 -26.03 -4.43 34.58
N ASP A 320 -26.44 -3.64 35.57
CA ASP A 320 -25.58 -3.12 36.64
C ASP A 320 -24.93 -4.23 37.49
N THR A 321 -25.49 -5.45 37.43
CA THR A 321 -24.94 -6.68 38.04
C THR A 321 -23.74 -7.27 37.30
N GLY A 322 -23.29 -6.65 36.19
CA GLY A 322 -22.23 -7.17 35.31
C GLY A 322 -22.67 -8.26 34.33
N ASN A 323 -23.94 -8.68 34.37
CA ASN A 323 -24.49 -9.69 33.48
C ASN A 323 -25.05 -9.07 32.19
N VAL A 324 -24.77 -9.72 31.06
CA VAL A 324 -25.32 -9.41 29.74
C VAL A 324 -26.59 -10.22 29.51
N VAL A 325 -27.71 -9.55 29.26
CA VAL A 325 -28.96 -10.16 28.77
C VAL A 325 -28.86 -10.31 27.26
N ILE A 326 -28.66 -11.56 26.84
CA ILE A 326 -28.51 -11.99 25.44
C ILE A 326 -29.89 -12.22 24.81
N ARG A 327 -30.82 -12.81 25.55
CA ARG A 327 -32.21 -13.06 25.13
C ARG A 327 -33.16 -12.76 26.28
N LYS A 328 -34.22 -12.00 26.00
CA LYS A 328 -35.37 -11.87 26.91
C LYS A 328 -36.26 -13.11 26.75
N PRO A 329 -36.78 -13.70 27.84
CA PRO A 329 -37.77 -14.77 27.73
C PRO A 329 -39.02 -14.23 27.00
N LYS A 330 -39.63 -15.05 26.14
CA LYS A 330 -40.94 -14.70 25.59
C LYS A 330 -41.98 -14.71 26.74
N PRO A 331 -42.91 -13.75 26.80
CA PRO A 331 -44.10 -13.92 27.64
C PRO A 331 -44.86 -15.18 27.19
N LYS A 332 -45.55 -15.81 28.15
CA LYS A 332 -46.48 -16.91 27.90
C LYS A 332 -47.86 -16.37 27.57
#